data_AF-A0A916E179-F1
#
_entry.id   AF-A0A916E179-F1
#
_cell.length_a   1.000
_cell.length_b   1.000
_cell.length_c   1.000
_cell.angle_alpha   90.00
_cell.angle_beta   90.00
_cell.angle_gamma   90.00
#
_symmetry.space_group_name_H-M   'P 1'
#
loop_
_entity.id
_entity.type
_entity.pdbx_description
1 polymer ?
#
loop_
_entity_poly.entity_id
_entity_poly.type
_entity_poly.pdbx_seq_one_letter_code
_entity_poly.pdbx_strand_id
1 'polypeptide(L)'
;MNRLGEFYFCIPKPLELWTENQGPFIVSEKQRRTQLISLDPGVRTFMTCYSPDGYTASWGNGDIGRIYRLCYAYDKVQSKKDTVHGNKCKRFRYKLRRCMLRIQKKIRNLVDDCHRKLAKWLCSNHRIVLFPEFQTRRMIRPRFHLELEKLETSFLKNNVHVDY
;
A
#
# COMPACT_ATOMS: atom_id res chain seq x y z
N MET A 1 13.68 -16.81 -16.28
CA MET A 1 12.52 -17.54 -15.70
C MET A 1 12.28 -17.06 -14.28
N ASN A 2 11.09 -16.55 -13.94
CA ASN A 2 10.81 -16.14 -12.56
C ASN A 2 10.51 -17.35 -11.65
N ARG A 3 10.30 -17.12 -10.34
CA ARG A 3 9.95 -18.18 -9.38
C ARG A 3 8.62 -18.89 -9.67
N LEU A 4 7.81 -18.36 -10.60
CA LEU A 4 6.58 -18.95 -11.15
C LEU A 4 6.76 -19.59 -12.53
N GLY A 5 7.98 -19.67 -13.04
CA GLY A 5 8.26 -20.29 -14.34
C GLY A 5 7.85 -19.45 -15.54
N GLU A 6 7.58 -18.16 -15.32
CA GLU A 6 7.17 -17.23 -16.36
C GLU A 6 8.43 -16.60 -16.99
N PHE A 7 8.33 -16.30 -18.29
CA PHE A 7 9.37 -15.65 -19.08
C PHE A 7 8.86 -14.29 -19.54
N TYR A 8 9.76 -13.32 -19.60
CA TYR A 8 9.48 -11.96 -20.03
C TYR A 8 10.53 -11.59 -21.07
N PHE A 9 10.08 -11.02 -22.18
CA PHE A 9 10.94 -10.40 -23.18
C PHE A 9 10.70 -8.90 -23.09
N CYS A 10 11.70 -8.16 -22.60
CA CYS A 10 11.60 -6.72 -22.37
C CYS A 10 12.38 -6.02 -23.48
N ILE A 11 11.68 -5.27 -24.32
CA ILE A 11 12.30 -4.45 -25.36
C ILE A 11 12.20 -2.99 -24.89
N PRO A 12 13.33 -2.30 -24.64
CA PRO A 12 13.27 -0.87 -24.36
C PRO A 12 12.76 -0.13 -25.60
N LYS A 13 11.75 0.72 -25.42
CA LYS A 13 11.28 1.66 -26.44
C LYS A 13 11.73 3.07 -26.02
N PRO A 14 12.22 3.91 -26.95
CA PRO A 14 12.44 5.32 -26.66
C PRO A 14 11.17 5.95 -26.07
N LEU A 15 11.34 6.73 -25.00
CA LEU A 15 10.22 7.42 -24.37
C LEU A 15 9.80 8.59 -25.26
N GLU A 16 8.53 8.60 -25.66
CA GLU A 16 7.92 9.76 -26.30
C GLU A 16 7.74 10.84 -25.23
N LEU A 17 8.65 11.81 -25.21
CA LEU A 17 8.54 12.97 -24.33
C LEU A 17 7.40 13.86 -24.83
N TRP A 18 6.36 14.00 -24.00
CA TRP A 18 5.34 15.02 -24.22
C TRP A 18 5.94 16.35 -23.75
N THR A 19 6.07 17.32 -24.66
CA THR A 19 6.57 18.67 -24.32
C THR A 19 5.77 19.26 -23.15
N GLU A 20 6.50 19.80 -22.16
CA GLU A 20 6.11 20.02 -20.75
C GLU A 20 4.95 21.01 -20.48
N ASN A 21 4.22 21.48 -21.49
CA ASN A 21 3.29 22.61 -21.37
C ASN A 21 1.80 22.29 -21.55
N GLN A 22 1.39 21.02 -21.48
CA GLN A 22 -0.01 20.62 -21.67
C GLN A 22 -0.68 20.15 -20.36
N GLY A 23 -0.42 20.85 -19.26
CA GLY A 23 -1.46 20.96 -18.23
C GLY A 23 -2.60 21.80 -18.82
N PRO A 24 -3.89 21.48 -18.58
CA PRO A 24 -5.01 22.17 -19.20
C PRO A 24 -4.82 23.69 -19.15
N PHE A 25 -4.90 24.34 -20.32
CA PHE A 25 -4.78 25.79 -20.44
C PHE A 25 -5.82 26.41 -19.49
N ILE A 26 -5.41 27.33 -18.64
CA ILE A 26 -6.32 27.93 -17.68
C ILE A 26 -7.20 28.90 -18.45
N VAL A 27 -8.43 28.48 -18.76
CA VAL A 27 -9.40 29.32 -19.51
C VAL A 27 -10.34 30.06 -18.55
N SER A 28 -10.52 29.62 -17.30
CA SER A 28 -11.38 30.29 -16.30
C SER A 28 -11.02 29.97 -14.85
N GLU A 29 -11.48 30.80 -13.90
CA GLU A 29 -11.33 30.58 -12.44
C GLU A 29 -12.00 29.29 -11.96
N LYS A 30 -13.12 28.89 -12.58
CA LYS A 30 -13.81 27.63 -12.28
C LYS A 30 -12.96 26.40 -12.64
N GLN A 31 -12.14 26.53 -13.69
CA GLN A 31 -11.21 25.50 -14.15
C GLN A 31 -9.92 25.47 -13.32
N ARG A 32 -9.53 26.59 -12.68
CA ARG A 32 -8.43 26.60 -11.68
C ARG A 32 -8.79 25.79 -10.44
N ARG A 33 -10.03 25.90 -9.96
CA ARG A 33 -10.48 25.25 -8.72
C ARG A 33 -10.52 23.72 -8.79
N THR A 34 -10.81 23.16 -9.96
CA THR A 34 -10.86 21.70 -10.21
C THR A 34 -9.49 21.06 -10.48
N GLN A 35 -8.41 21.86 -10.58
CA GLN A 35 -7.09 21.36 -10.95
C GLN A 35 -6.16 21.06 -9.76
N LEU A 36 -6.55 21.43 -8.54
CA LEU A 36 -5.79 21.16 -7.33
C LEU A 36 -6.48 20.07 -6.52
N ILE A 37 -5.73 19.04 -6.14
CA ILE A 37 -6.24 17.97 -5.29
C ILE A 37 -5.24 17.62 -4.19
N SER A 38 -5.71 17.57 -2.95
CA SER A 38 -4.95 17.01 -1.83
C SER A 38 -5.26 15.54 -1.68
N LEU A 39 -4.23 14.78 -1.32
CA LEU A 39 -4.28 13.35 -1.10
C LEU A 39 -4.10 13.05 0.38
N ASP A 40 -4.87 12.12 0.92
CA ASP A 40 -4.71 11.59 2.26
C ASP A 40 -4.67 10.05 2.21
N PRO A 41 -3.47 9.46 2.27
CA PRO A 41 -3.30 8.01 2.23
C PRO A 41 -3.83 7.33 3.50
N GLY A 42 -4.57 6.25 3.33
CA GLY A 42 -5.17 5.51 4.43
C GLY A 42 -5.06 3.99 4.28
N VAL A 43 -5.42 3.27 5.35
CA VAL A 43 -5.42 1.78 5.35
C VAL A 43 -6.77 1.22 4.89
N ARG A 44 -7.89 1.81 5.32
CA ARG A 44 -9.25 1.35 4.96
C ARG A 44 -9.66 1.79 3.57
N THR A 45 -9.35 3.04 3.26
CA THR A 45 -9.43 3.65 1.94
C THR A 45 -8.00 3.94 1.54
N PHE A 46 -7.55 3.36 0.43
CA PHE A 46 -6.16 3.49 -0.02
C PHE A 46 -5.75 4.97 -0.17
N MET A 47 -6.62 5.76 -0.80
CA MET A 47 -6.39 7.19 -0.96
C MET A 47 -7.71 7.96 -0.87
N THR A 48 -7.79 8.92 0.04
CA THR A 48 -8.86 9.92 0.07
C THR A 48 -8.34 11.17 -0.62
N CYS A 49 -9.15 11.79 -1.46
CA CYS A 49 -8.77 12.96 -2.22
C CYS A 49 -9.77 14.08 -1.96
N TYR A 50 -9.28 15.31 -1.78
CA TYR A 50 -10.10 16.48 -1.52
C TYR A 50 -9.65 17.67 -2.39
N SER A 51 -10.59 18.43 -2.91
CA SER A 51 -10.33 19.67 -3.65
C SER A 51 -11.01 20.86 -2.96
N PRO A 52 -10.44 22.08 -3.00
CA PRO A 52 -10.99 23.25 -2.33
C PRO A 52 -12.40 23.68 -2.79
N ASP A 53 -12.88 23.18 -3.92
CA ASP A 53 -14.25 23.35 -4.41
C ASP A 53 -15.28 22.44 -3.70
N GLY A 54 -14.82 21.63 -2.74
CA GLY A 54 -15.65 20.67 -2.01
C GLY A 54 -15.75 19.30 -2.68
N TYR A 55 -15.09 19.08 -3.82
CA TYR A 55 -15.06 17.78 -4.46
C TYR A 55 -14.26 16.77 -3.62
N THR A 56 -14.80 15.56 -3.48
CA THR A 56 -14.14 14.45 -2.78
C THR A 56 -14.14 13.20 -3.65
N ALA A 57 -13.03 12.46 -3.62
CA ALA A 57 -12.91 11.16 -4.25
C ALA A 57 -12.26 10.17 -3.30
N SER A 58 -12.73 8.92 -3.29
CA SER A 58 -12.12 7.86 -2.49
C SER A 58 -11.70 6.70 -3.39
N TRP A 59 -10.49 6.21 -3.20
CA TRP A 59 -9.90 5.12 -3.95
C TRP A 59 -9.62 3.94 -3.03
N GLY A 60 -9.97 2.73 -3.50
CA GLY A 60 -9.75 1.50 -2.75
C GLY A 60 -10.68 1.30 -1.55
N ASN A 61 -11.83 1.99 -1.50
CA ASN A 61 -12.83 1.76 -0.46
C ASN A 61 -13.38 0.32 -0.56
N GLY A 62 -13.34 -0.44 0.53
CA GLY A 62 -13.80 -1.84 0.58
C GLY A 62 -12.84 -2.88 -0.03
N ASP A 63 -11.83 -2.45 -0.80
CA ASP A 63 -10.87 -3.36 -1.45
C ASP A 63 -9.95 -4.07 -0.46
N ILE A 64 -9.68 -3.45 0.70
CA ILE A 64 -8.82 -4.00 1.74
C ILE A 64 -9.31 -5.36 2.24
N GLY A 65 -10.63 -5.59 2.27
CA GLY A 65 -11.21 -6.88 2.68
C GLY A 65 -10.80 -8.02 1.75
N ARG A 66 -10.67 -7.75 0.45
CA ARG A 66 -10.16 -8.74 -0.53
C ARG A 66 -8.70 -9.08 -0.28
N ILE A 67 -7.89 -8.06 0.02
CA ILE A 67 -6.46 -8.24 0.35
C ILE A 67 -6.33 -9.08 1.63
N TYR A 68 -7.09 -8.78 2.67
CA TYR A 68 -7.08 -9.56 3.92
C TYR A 68 -7.43 -11.03 3.70
N ARG A 69 -8.45 -11.34 2.88
CA ARG A 69 -8.78 -12.74 2.54
C ARG A 69 -7.64 -13.47 1.84
N LEU A 70 -6.90 -12.78 0.97
CA LEU A 70 -5.72 -13.34 0.30
C LEU A 70 -4.56 -13.56 1.29
N CYS A 71 -4.30 -12.61 2.19
CA CYS A 71 -3.30 -12.77 3.25
C CYS A 71 -3.64 -13.96 4.16
N TYR A 72 -4.90 -14.10 4.57
CA TYR A 72 -5.34 -15.24 5.37
C TYR A 72 -5.17 -16.59 4.63
N ALA A 73 -5.47 -16.63 3.33
CA ALA A 73 -5.21 -17.80 2.51
C ALA A 73 -3.70 -18.11 2.39
N TYR A 74 -2.87 -17.07 2.27
CA TYR A 74 -1.41 -17.21 2.28
C TYR A 74 -0.94 -17.83 3.60
N ASP A 75 -1.41 -17.33 4.74
CA ASP A 75 -1.01 -17.80 6.08
C ASP A 75 -1.37 -19.28 6.29
N LYS A 76 -2.56 -19.70 5.83
CA LYS A 76 -2.94 -21.13 5.84
C LYS A 76 -1.98 -22.00 5.04
N VAL A 77 -1.58 -21.56 3.84
CA VAL A 77 -0.65 -22.32 2.99
C VAL A 77 0.76 -22.32 3.59
N GLN A 78 1.18 -21.20 4.17
CA GLN A 78 2.45 -21.06 4.88
C GLN A 78 2.50 -22.02 6.07
N SER A 79 1.50 -22.01 6.94
CA SER A 79 1.37 -22.91 8.09
C SER A 79 1.45 -24.38 7.66
N LYS A 80 0.69 -24.77 6.62
CA LYS A 80 0.74 -26.14 6.08
C LYS A 80 2.11 -26.50 5.50
N LYS A 81 2.84 -25.55 4.91
CA LYS A 81 4.20 -25.79 4.41
C LYS A 81 5.17 -26.01 5.57
N ASP A 82 4.99 -25.28 6.66
CA ASP A 82 5.88 -25.31 7.82
C ASP A 82 5.73 -26.58 8.64
N THR A 83 4.56 -27.22 8.64
CA THR A 83 4.34 -28.51 9.32
C THR A 83 4.78 -29.73 8.52
N VAL A 84 5.04 -29.57 7.21
CA VAL A 84 5.43 -30.67 6.33
C VAL A 84 6.95 -30.84 6.33
N HIS A 85 7.43 -31.98 6.80
CA HIS A 85 8.86 -32.30 6.87
C HIS A 85 9.22 -33.57 6.07
N GLY A 86 10.52 -33.82 5.92
CA GLY A 86 11.05 -35.01 5.25
C GLY A 86 11.31 -34.86 3.75
N ASN A 87 12.25 -35.68 3.25
CA ASN A 87 12.71 -35.66 1.86
C ASN A 87 11.61 -36.12 0.87
N LYS A 88 10.80 -37.10 1.26
CA LYS A 88 9.67 -37.61 0.45
C LYS A 88 8.63 -36.49 0.15
N CYS A 89 8.50 -35.52 1.05
CA CYS A 89 7.55 -34.40 0.92
C CYS A 89 8.10 -33.19 0.14
N LYS A 90 9.32 -33.26 -0.41
CA LYS A 90 9.96 -32.14 -1.14
C LYS A 90 9.09 -31.60 -2.28
N ARG A 91 8.51 -32.50 -3.09
CA ARG A 91 7.63 -32.11 -4.22
C ARG A 91 6.35 -31.43 -3.74
N PHE A 92 5.80 -31.85 -2.60
CA PHE A 92 4.62 -31.22 -2.02
C PHE A 92 4.93 -29.81 -1.50
N ARG A 93 6.02 -29.63 -0.74
CA ARG A 93 6.49 -28.30 -0.31
C ARG A 93 6.76 -27.36 -1.47
N TYR A 94 7.31 -27.87 -2.58
CA TYR A 94 7.47 -27.10 -3.80
C TYR A 94 6.12 -26.59 -4.34
N LYS A 95 5.10 -27.45 -4.43
CA LYS A 95 3.75 -27.04 -4.85
C LYS A 95 3.15 -25.96 -3.92
N LEU A 96 3.32 -26.10 -2.59
CA LEU A 96 2.85 -25.10 -1.62
C LEU A 96 3.55 -23.74 -1.83
N ARG A 97 4.89 -23.74 -1.99
CA ARG A 97 5.64 -22.51 -2.30
C ARG A 97 5.15 -21.84 -3.58
N ARG A 98 4.81 -22.63 -4.61
CA ARG A 98 4.25 -22.11 -5.86
C ARG A 98 2.87 -21.50 -5.67
N CYS A 99 2.02 -22.11 -4.82
CA CYS A 99 0.73 -21.53 -4.44
C CYS A 99 0.91 -20.18 -3.73
N MET A 100 1.81 -20.10 -2.74
CA MET A 100 2.12 -18.86 -2.02
C MET A 100 2.56 -17.73 -2.96
N LEU A 101 3.46 -18.04 -3.91
CA LEU A 101 3.92 -17.07 -4.90
C LEU A 101 2.78 -16.55 -5.80
N ARG A 102 1.80 -17.39 -6.13
CA ARG A 102 0.60 -16.98 -6.89
C ARG A 102 -0.28 -16.03 -6.08
N ILE A 103 -0.47 -16.29 -4.79
CA ILE A 103 -1.23 -15.41 -3.90
C ILE A 103 -0.52 -14.05 -3.78
N GLN A 104 0.79 -14.04 -3.55
CA GLN A 104 1.59 -12.81 -3.50
C GLN A 104 1.52 -12.02 -4.81
N LYS A 105 1.64 -12.71 -5.95
CA LYS A 105 1.46 -12.08 -7.28
C LYS A 105 0.06 -11.48 -7.42
N LYS A 106 -0.98 -12.16 -6.95
CA LYS A 106 -2.35 -11.64 -7.00
C LYS A 106 -2.51 -10.38 -6.15
N ILE A 107 -1.98 -10.37 -4.93
CA ILE A 107 -1.99 -9.18 -4.05
C ILE A 107 -1.27 -8.02 -4.75
N ARG A 108 -0.05 -8.26 -5.25
CA ARG A 108 0.72 -7.23 -5.98
C ARG A 108 -0.06 -6.68 -7.17
N ASN A 109 -0.65 -7.53 -7.99
CA ASN A 109 -1.42 -7.09 -9.15
C ASN A 109 -2.64 -6.24 -8.75
N LEU A 110 -3.30 -6.53 -7.63
CA LEU A 110 -4.42 -5.72 -7.14
C LEU A 110 -3.95 -4.32 -6.68
N VAL A 111 -2.85 -4.26 -5.94
CA VAL A 111 -2.25 -3.00 -5.49
C VAL A 111 -1.76 -2.18 -6.69
N ASP A 112 -1.02 -2.80 -7.60
CA ASP A 112 -0.51 -2.15 -8.81
C ASP A 112 -1.63 -1.61 -9.70
N ASP A 113 -2.74 -2.35 -9.86
CA ASP A 113 -3.89 -1.91 -10.64
C ASP A 113 -4.54 -0.65 -10.03
N CYS A 114 -4.75 -0.65 -8.71
CA CYS A 114 -5.29 0.51 -8.00
C CYS A 114 -4.35 1.72 -8.11
N HIS A 115 -3.05 1.54 -7.84
CA HIS A 115 -2.05 2.61 -7.94
C HIS A 115 -1.96 3.19 -9.35
N ARG A 116 -1.94 2.35 -10.39
CA ARG A 116 -1.84 2.80 -11.79
C ARG A 116 -3.08 3.56 -12.23
N LYS A 117 -4.27 3.08 -11.84
CA LYS A 117 -5.53 3.77 -12.15
C LYS A 117 -5.62 5.12 -11.45
N LEU A 118 -5.22 5.19 -10.17
CA LEU A 118 -5.13 6.45 -9.44
C LEU A 118 -4.14 7.40 -10.11
N ALA A 119 -2.92 6.95 -10.40
CA ALA A 119 -1.89 7.79 -11.02
C ALA A 119 -2.36 8.34 -12.39
N LYS A 120 -2.96 7.49 -13.22
CA LYS A 120 -3.55 7.91 -14.49
C LYS A 120 -4.65 8.95 -14.27
N TRP A 121 -5.57 8.69 -13.34
CA TRP A 121 -6.66 9.62 -13.04
C TRP A 121 -6.16 10.96 -12.52
N LEU A 122 -5.17 10.97 -11.63
CA LEU A 122 -4.55 12.19 -11.12
C LEU A 122 -3.91 13.01 -12.25
N CYS A 123 -3.07 12.38 -13.08
CA CYS A 123 -2.38 13.07 -14.17
C CYS A 123 -3.33 13.56 -15.28
N SER A 124 -4.46 12.89 -15.50
CA SER A 124 -5.42 13.29 -16.53
C SER A 124 -6.39 14.39 -16.07
N ASN A 125 -6.65 14.52 -14.77
CA ASN A 125 -7.70 15.41 -14.26
C ASN A 125 -7.16 16.60 -13.45
N HIS A 126 -5.95 16.50 -12.89
CA HIS A 126 -5.40 17.50 -11.97
C HIS A 126 -4.04 17.99 -12.45
N ARG A 127 -3.79 19.29 -12.23
CA ARG A 127 -2.51 19.94 -12.55
C ARG A 127 -1.59 20.00 -11.34
N ILE A 128 -2.17 20.16 -10.15
CA ILE A 128 -1.44 20.27 -8.88
C ILE A 128 -1.96 19.18 -7.95
N VAL A 129 -1.06 18.29 -7.53
CA VAL A 129 -1.36 17.23 -6.56
C VAL A 129 -0.58 17.53 -5.29
N LEU A 130 -1.29 17.79 -4.19
CA LEU A 130 -0.69 17.98 -2.88
C LEU A 130 -0.61 16.63 -2.18
N PHE A 131 0.62 16.22 -1.88
CA PHE A 131 0.89 15.00 -1.12
C PHE A 131 1.34 15.35 0.30
N PRO A 132 0.77 14.74 1.35
CA PRO A 132 1.14 15.03 2.72
C PRO A 132 2.50 14.41 3.01
N GLU A 133 3.24 15.01 3.94
CA GLU A 133 4.51 14.45 4.38
C GLU A 133 4.27 13.07 5.01
N PHE A 134 4.79 12.03 4.35
CA PHE A 134 4.60 10.67 4.80
C PHE A 134 5.66 10.33 5.84
N GLN A 135 5.39 10.64 7.11
CA GLN A 135 6.30 10.41 8.25
C GLN A 135 6.35 8.92 8.63
N THR A 136 6.74 8.05 7.70
CA THR A 136 6.64 6.58 7.83
C THR A 136 7.33 6.06 9.09
N ARG A 137 8.46 6.66 9.49
CA ARG A 137 9.19 6.32 10.72
C ARG A 137 8.35 6.55 11.99
N ARG A 138 7.51 7.58 12.02
CA ARG A 138 6.60 7.88 13.13
C ARG A 138 5.32 7.03 13.09
N MET A 139 4.88 6.65 11.89
CA MET A 139 3.71 5.79 11.69
C MET A 139 3.98 4.32 12.06
N ILE A 140 5.22 3.86 11.94
CA ILE A 140 5.64 2.51 12.34
C ILE A 140 6.15 2.57 13.78
N ARG A 141 5.32 2.20 14.76
CA ARG A 141 5.80 1.97 16.13
C ARG A 141 6.60 0.66 16.19
N PRO A 142 7.88 0.67 16.61
CA PRO A 142 8.59 -0.57 16.92
C PRO A 142 7.88 -1.28 18.07
N ARG A 143 7.69 -2.61 17.99
CA ARG A 143 7.07 -3.41 19.07
C ARG A 143 7.72 -3.14 20.44
N PHE A 144 9.03 -2.90 20.46
CA PHE A 144 9.80 -2.63 21.68
C PHE A 144 9.43 -1.32 22.38
N HIS A 145 8.93 -0.32 21.67
CA HIS A 145 8.61 0.98 22.27
C HIS A 145 7.36 0.89 23.17
N LEU A 146 6.41 0.02 22.81
CA LEU A 146 5.20 -0.25 23.62
C LEU A 146 5.51 -1.04 24.89
N GLU A 147 6.60 -1.81 24.93
CA GLU A 147 7.05 -2.50 26.14
C GLU A 147 7.80 -1.56 27.08
N LEU A 148 8.64 -0.68 26.55
CA LEU A 148 9.33 0.35 27.34
C LEU A 148 8.37 1.38 27.94
N GLU A 149 7.40 1.89 27.18
CA GLU A 149 6.37 2.81 27.72
C GLU A 149 5.54 2.13 28.82
N LYS A 150 5.23 0.84 28.68
CA LYS A 150 4.51 0.06 29.72
C LYS A 150 5.37 -0.18 30.96
N LEU A 151 6.66 -0.44 30.79
CA LEU A 151 7.61 -0.60 31.89
C LEU A 151 7.82 0.72 32.62
N GLU A 152 8.01 1.83 31.90
CA GLU A 152 8.15 3.18 32.48
C GLU A 152 6.89 3.64 33.20
N THR A 153 5.69 3.44 32.62
CA THR A 153 4.43 3.76 33.32
C THR A 153 4.17 2.84 34.52
N SER A 154 4.61 1.58 34.49
CA SER A 154 4.54 0.68 35.66
C SER A 154 5.54 1.04 36.76
N PHE A 155 6.76 1.45 36.38
CA PHE A 155 7.81 1.89 37.29
C PHE A 155 7.44 3.20 37.96
N LEU A 156 6.87 4.16 37.23
CA LEU A 156 6.38 5.40 37.80
C LEU A 156 5.19 5.15 38.74
N LYS A 157 4.22 4.31 38.37
CA LYS A 157 3.09 3.97 39.27
C LYS A 157 3.52 3.26 40.55
N ASN A 158 4.56 2.45 40.51
CA ASN A 158 5.06 1.70 41.68
C ASN A 158 5.98 2.55 42.59
N ASN A 159 6.47 3.70 42.13
CA ASN A 159 7.41 4.56 42.87
C ASN A 159 6.81 5.92 43.28
N VAL A 160 5.52 6.19 43.03
CA VAL A 160 4.81 7.40 43.52
C VAL A 160 4.09 7.13 44.85
N HIS A 161 4.59 6.21 45.67
CA HIS A 161 4.26 6.15 47.09
C HIS A 161 5.52 6.46 47.90
N VAL A 162 5.81 7.75 48.03
CA VAL A 162 6.69 8.27 49.09
C VAL A 162 6.12 9.59 49.58
N ASP A 163 5.31 9.44 50.63
CA ASP A 163 5.21 10.22 51.88
C ASP A 163 4.98 11.75 51.82
N TYR A 164 3.81 12.15 52.33
CA TYR A 164 3.52 13.49 52.87
C TYR A 164 4.08 13.62 54.29
#